data_AF-F8NJ89-F1
#
_entry.id   AF-F8NJ89-F1
#
_cell.length_a   1.000
_cell.length_b   1.000
_cell.length_c   1.000
_cell.angle_alpha   90.00
_cell.angle_beta   90.00
_cell.angle_gamma   90.00
#
_symmetry.space_group_name_H-M   'P 1'
#
loop_
_entity.id
_entity.type
_entity.pdbx_description
1 polymer ?
#
loop_
_entity_poly.entity_id
_entity_poly.type
_entity_poly.pdbx_seq_one_letter_code
_entity_poly.pdbx_strand_id
1 'polypeptide(L)'
;MGISGLLPSLKSIQINKHLSEFSGQTLAVDAYVWLHRGIFTCPTELATGKTTTKYVDYAMHRVRLLRHHKIQPYIVFDGGPLPAKKGTEAERKQRRDENLAKANALAVQGKHTQAREYYVKCVDVTPQMAFQLIKALRAEGVPYVVAPYEADAQMAYLERIGLVDGIITEDSDLLVFGCRNVLFKLDSVSSTITSISRADFGSVTATEGGISLHGWSDSQFRAMAILSGCDYLPSIPGVGLKTAWTLLRKHKTADQVIRALRLEGKKAVPRGYLEAYKLAEKVFLHQRVYCPLDEKLVSLIEIPQDELWDSKQEAYIGG
;
A
#
# COMPACT_ATOMS: atom_id res chain seq x y z
N MET A 1 -0.82 6.42 1.43
CA MET A 1 -1.96 5.64 0.89
C MET A 1 -2.32 4.59 1.94
N GLY A 2 -3.31 3.75 1.72
CA GLY A 2 -3.71 2.71 2.67
C GLY A 2 -4.65 3.13 3.81
N ILE A 3 -4.63 2.36 4.91
CA ILE A 3 -5.53 2.51 6.07
C ILE A 3 -5.50 3.92 6.69
N SER A 4 -6.66 4.58 6.63
CA SER A 4 -6.83 5.95 7.12
C SER A 4 -6.57 6.07 8.62
N GLY A 5 -5.62 6.94 8.99
CA GLY A 5 -5.27 7.24 10.39
C GLY A 5 -4.31 6.25 11.04
N LEU A 6 -3.85 5.21 10.32
CA LEU A 6 -2.94 4.20 10.86
C LEU A 6 -1.56 4.77 11.18
N LEU A 7 -0.86 5.35 10.20
CA LEU A 7 0.48 5.94 10.43
C LEU A 7 0.49 6.99 11.55
N PRO A 8 -0.44 7.97 11.62
CA PRO A 8 -0.51 8.88 12.76
C PRO A 8 -0.64 8.18 14.12
N SER A 9 -1.33 7.04 14.18
CA SER A 9 -1.52 6.25 15.40
C SER A 9 -0.26 5.48 15.82
N LEU A 10 0.72 5.35 14.93
CA LEU A 10 2.02 4.70 15.17
C LEU A 10 3.16 5.72 15.33
N LYS A 11 2.85 7.00 15.58
CA LYS A 11 3.86 8.08 15.65
C LYS A 11 4.94 7.82 16.71
N SER A 12 4.60 7.19 17.83
CA SER A 12 5.54 6.90 18.92
C SER A 12 6.66 5.92 18.54
N ILE A 13 6.48 5.14 17.47
CA ILE A 13 7.46 4.17 16.97
C ILE A 13 8.01 4.56 15.59
N GLN A 14 7.72 5.77 15.12
CA GLN A 14 8.34 6.34 13.93
C GLN A 14 9.72 6.89 14.29
N ILE A 15 10.77 6.16 13.91
CA ILE A 15 12.16 6.56 14.13
C ILE A 15 12.71 7.14 12.83
N ASN A 16 13.14 8.39 12.84
CA ASN A 16 13.84 8.96 11.69
C ASN A 16 15.29 8.46 11.66
N LYS A 17 15.72 7.92 10.53
CA LYS A 17 17.05 7.32 10.32
C LYS A 17 17.71 7.90 9.08
N HIS A 18 19.04 7.94 9.08
CA HIS A 18 19.81 8.28 7.88
C HIS A 18 20.01 7.04 7.01
N LEU A 19 20.03 7.20 5.67
CA LEU A 19 20.16 6.08 4.74
C LEU A 19 21.42 5.23 4.97
N SER A 20 22.52 5.82 5.44
CA SER A 20 23.75 5.08 5.75
C SER A 20 23.56 3.96 6.78
N GLU A 21 22.54 4.04 7.64
CA GLU A 21 22.22 2.99 8.62
C GLU A 21 21.73 1.69 7.96
N PHE A 22 21.30 1.76 6.70
CA PHE A 22 20.87 0.62 5.90
C PHE A 22 21.93 0.15 4.89
N SER A 23 23.16 0.68 4.98
CA SER A 23 24.27 0.30 4.10
C SER A 23 24.49 -1.22 4.12
N GLY A 24 24.56 -1.83 2.93
CA GLY A 24 24.73 -3.27 2.74
C GLY A 24 23.42 -4.07 2.71
N GLN A 25 22.28 -3.44 3.02
CA GLN A 25 20.98 -4.10 2.95
C GLN A 25 20.37 -4.02 1.55
N THR A 26 19.49 -4.98 1.26
CA THR A 26 18.61 -4.95 0.09
C THR A 26 17.24 -4.46 0.49
N LEU A 27 16.75 -3.37 -0.10
CA LEU A 27 15.43 -2.81 0.22
C LEU A 27 14.50 -2.93 -0.98
N ALA A 28 13.33 -3.56 -0.76
CA ALA A 28 12.26 -3.52 -1.73
C ALA A 28 11.69 -2.10 -1.83
N VAL A 29 11.32 -1.67 -3.03
CA VAL A 29 10.78 -0.34 -3.27
C VAL A 29 9.49 -0.44 -4.07
N ASP A 30 8.46 0.21 -3.57
CA ASP A 30 7.23 0.44 -4.31
C ASP A 30 7.48 1.42 -5.47
N ALA A 31 7.48 0.89 -6.70
CA ALA A 31 7.72 1.70 -7.90
C ALA A 31 6.58 2.69 -8.15
N TYR A 32 5.34 2.32 -7.87
CA TYR A 32 4.16 3.13 -8.17
C TYR A 32 4.10 4.35 -7.26
N VAL A 33 4.51 4.24 -6.00
CA VAL A 33 4.72 5.41 -5.13
C VAL A 33 5.66 6.42 -5.77
N TRP A 34 6.82 6.00 -6.28
CA TRP A 34 7.77 6.92 -6.92
C TRP A 34 7.28 7.46 -8.26
N LEU A 35 6.61 6.64 -9.09
CA LEU A 35 6.00 7.09 -10.34
C LEU A 35 4.90 8.12 -10.09
N HIS A 36 4.02 7.88 -9.12
CA HIS A 36 2.98 8.83 -8.71
C HIS A 36 3.57 10.14 -8.20
N ARG A 37 4.65 10.08 -7.40
CA ARG A 37 5.35 11.30 -6.97
C ARG A 37 6.09 11.99 -8.12
N GLY A 38 6.62 11.24 -9.07
CA GLY A 38 7.25 11.75 -10.28
C GLY A 38 6.29 12.53 -11.18
N ILE A 39 5.01 12.18 -11.22
CA ILE A 39 3.97 12.93 -11.94
C ILE A 39 3.94 14.41 -11.56
N PHE A 40 4.21 14.75 -10.28
CA PHE A 40 4.20 16.14 -9.82
C PHE A 40 5.22 17.03 -10.54
N THR A 41 6.24 16.44 -11.17
CA THR A 41 7.26 17.15 -11.96
C THR A 41 6.79 17.49 -13.37
N CYS A 42 5.77 16.80 -13.89
CA CYS A 42 5.29 16.93 -15.26
C CYS A 42 3.78 16.62 -15.45
N PRO A 43 2.89 17.15 -14.58
CA PRO A 43 1.49 16.75 -14.59
C PRO A 43 0.75 17.24 -15.84
N THR A 44 1.07 18.46 -16.29
CA THR A 44 0.43 19.06 -17.48
C THR A 44 0.85 18.32 -18.74
N GLU A 45 2.13 18.00 -18.90
CA GLU A 45 2.62 17.24 -20.05
C GLU A 45 1.91 15.89 -20.15
N LEU A 46 1.84 15.15 -19.04
CA LEU A 46 1.18 13.84 -19.00
C LEU A 46 -0.32 13.95 -19.28
N ALA A 47 -1.02 14.91 -18.66
CA ALA A 47 -2.46 15.07 -18.85
C ALA A 47 -2.85 15.53 -20.26
N THR A 48 -1.94 16.20 -20.97
CA THR A 48 -2.17 16.70 -22.35
C THR A 48 -1.54 15.82 -23.43
N GLY A 49 -1.01 14.64 -23.07
CA GLY A 49 -0.44 13.69 -24.01
C GLY A 49 0.93 14.10 -24.57
N LYS A 50 1.62 15.07 -23.98
CA LYS A 50 2.99 15.44 -24.36
C LYS A 50 3.97 14.41 -23.80
N THR A 51 4.91 13.98 -24.65
CA THR A 51 5.96 13.04 -24.24
C THR A 51 6.88 13.68 -23.20
N THR A 52 7.20 12.94 -22.15
CA THR A 52 8.09 13.36 -21.05
C THR A 52 8.72 12.14 -20.37
N THR A 53 9.91 12.30 -19.82
CA THR A 53 10.62 11.29 -19.01
C THR A 53 10.89 11.76 -17.59
N LYS A 54 10.44 12.97 -17.21
CA LYS A 54 10.75 13.57 -15.90
C LYS A 54 10.36 12.68 -14.70
N TYR A 55 9.29 11.90 -14.84
CA TYR A 55 8.88 10.93 -13.82
C TYR A 55 9.86 9.74 -13.69
N VAL A 56 10.50 9.33 -14.78
CA VAL A 56 11.58 8.31 -14.77
C VAL A 56 12.82 8.89 -14.09
N ASP A 57 13.22 10.11 -14.46
CA ASP A 57 14.37 10.79 -13.86
C ASP A 57 14.18 10.96 -12.35
N TYR A 58 12.97 11.31 -11.92
CA TYR A 58 12.60 11.41 -10.51
C TYR A 58 12.78 10.09 -9.73
N ALA A 59 12.36 8.96 -10.32
CA ALA A 59 12.50 7.64 -9.71
C ALA A 59 13.96 7.18 -9.73
N MET A 60 14.65 7.31 -10.87
CA MET A 60 16.06 6.90 -11.00
C MET A 60 17.00 7.73 -10.12
N HIS A 61 16.69 8.98 -9.85
CA HIS A 61 17.43 9.77 -8.85
C HIS A 61 17.42 9.09 -7.47
N ARG A 62 16.27 8.56 -7.03
CA ARG A 62 16.14 7.84 -5.74
C ARG A 62 16.84 6.49 -5.76
N VAL A 63 16.75 5.75 -6.87
CA VAL A 63 17.53 4.52 -7.08
C VAL A 63 19.02 4.78 -6.88
N ARG A 64 19.55 5.81 -7.54
CA ARG A 64 20.96 6.19 -7.45
C ARG A 64 21.34 6.71 -6.06
N LEU A 65 20.44 7.41 -5.37
CA LEU A 65 20.63 7.83 -3.98
C LEU A 65 20.79 6.62 -3.04
N LEU A 66 19.94 5.61 -3.16
CA LEU A 66 20.06 4.39 -2.35
C LEU A 66 21.39 3.69 -2.63
N ARG A 67 21.76 3.52 -3.90
CA ARG A 67 23.04 2.93 -4.30
C ARG A 67 24.25 3.72 -3.79
N HIS A 68 24.16 5.05 -3.77
CA HIS A 68 25.22 5.92 -3.21
C HIS A 68 25.47 5.60 -1.73
N HIS A 69 24.41 5.35 -0.96
CA HIS A 69 24.49 4.91 0.44
C HIS A 69 24.72 3.39 0.59
N LYS A 70 25.13 2.70 -0.48
CA LYS A 70 25.42 1.25 -0.52
C LYS A 70 24.21 0.38 -0.17
N ILE A 71 23.01 0.87 -0.41
CA ILE A 71 21.77 0.10 -0.33
C ILE A 71 21.51 -0.49 -1.71
N GLN A 72 21.14 -1.77 -1.76
CA GLN A 72 20.71 -2.43 -2.99
C GLN A 72 19.19 -2.26 -3.16
N PRO A 73 18.69 -1.41 -4.07
CA PRO A 73 17.25 -1.35 -4.33
C PRO A 73 16.79 -2.58 -5.11
N TYR A 74 15.63 -3.12 -4.73
CA TYR A 74 14.86 -4.12 -5.48
C TYR A 74 13.51 -3.50 -5.84
N ILE A 75 13.30 -3.13 -7.10
CA ILE A 75 12.11 -2.37 -7.49
C ILE A 75 10.93 -3.30 -7.75
N VAL A 76 9.78 -3.02 -7.14
CA VAL A 76 8.56 -3.83 -7.29
C VAL A 76 7.47 -3.00 -7.95
N PHE A 77 6.90 -3.52 -9.04
CA PHE A 77 5.82 -2.90 -9.79
C PHE A 77 4.51 -3.65 -9.56
N ASP A 78 3.39 -2.93 -9.55
CA ASP A 78 2.07 -3.54 -9.72
C ASP A 78 1.96 -4.21 -11.11
N GLY A 79 1.14 -5.25 -11.18
CA GLY A 79 0.80 -5.98 -12.39
C GLY A 79 -0.68 -5.89 -12.74
N GLY A 80 -1.34 -7.05 -12.81
CA GLY A 80 -2.73 -7.16 -13.22
C GLY A 80 -3.72 -6.59 -12.20
N PRO A 81 -4.95 -6.23 -12.63
CA PRO A 81 -5.96 -5.76 -11.71
C PRO A 81 -6.41 -6.88 -10.77
N LEU A 82 -6.45 -6.61 -9.47
CA LEU A 82 -6.99 -7.55 -8.48
C LEU A 82 -8.54 -7.44 -8.41
N PRO A 83 -9.29 -8.55 -8.53
CA PRO A 83 -10.75 -8.52 -8.42
C PRO A 83 -11.26 -7.90 -7.11
N ALA A 84 -10.58 -8.12 -5.98
CA ALA A 84 -10.94 -7.55 -4.69
C ALA A 84 -10.91 -6.00 -4.66
N LYS A 85 -10.10 -5.37 -5.53
CA LYS A 85 -9.91 -3.91 -5.57
C LYS A 85 -10.76 -3.21 -6.64
N LYS A 86 -11.62 -3.97 -7.35
CA LYS A 86 -12.40 -3.45 -8.48
C LYS A 86 -13.26 -2.22 -8.13
N GLY A 87 -13.85 -2.19 -6.94
CA GLY A 87 -14.64 -1.04 -6.47
C GLY A 87 -13.79 0.22 -6.31
N THR A 88 -12.69 0.10 -5.57
CA THR A 88 -11.72 1.17 -5.31
C THR A 88 -11.13 1.73 -6.61
N GLU A 89 -10.78 0.87 -7.58
CA GLU A 89 -10.27 1.33 -8.87
C GLU A 89 -11.32 2.06 -9.73
N ALA A 90 -12.60 1.66 -9.65
CA ALA A 90 -13.68 2.38 -10.31
C ALA A 90 -13.87 3.79 -9.74
N GLU A 91 -13.85 3.95 -8.42
CA GLU A 91 -13.92 5.25 -7.75
C GLU A 91 -12.72 6.13 -8.07
N ARG A 92 -11.51 5.55 -8.09
CA ARG A 92 -10.27 6.25 -8.47
C ARG A 92 -10.37 6.75 -9.92
N LYS A 93 -10.84 5.92 -10.85
CA LYS A 93 -11.06 6.31 -12.25
C LYS A 93 -12.06 7.45 -12.38
N GLN A 94 -13.23 7.33 -11.75
CA GLN A 94 -14.25 8.38 -11.79
C GLN A 94 -13.69 9.73 -11.31
N ARG A 95 -12.98 9.73 -10.17
CA ARG A 95 -12.35 10.95 -9.64
C ARG A 95 -11.31 11.54 -10.58
N ARG A 96 -10.53 10.71 -11.29
CA ARG A 96 -9.58 11.18 -12.30
C ARG A 96 -10.29 11.88 -13.46
N ASP A 97 -11.35 11.27 -13.98
CA ASP A 97 -12.14 11.83 -15.08
C ASP A 97 -12.78 13.19 -14.70
N GLU A 98 -13.35 13.29 -13.49
CA GLU A 98 -13.88 14.56 -12.96
C GLU A 98 -12.81 15.64 -12.81
N ASN A 99 -11.61 15.28 -12.32
CA ASN A 99 -10.50 16.23 -12.18
C ASN A 99 -9.96 16.66 -13.55
N LEU A 100 -9.91 15.76 -14.54
CA LEU A 100 -9.47 16.10 -15.90
C LEU A 100 -10.43 17.12 -16.54
N ALA A 101 -11.74 16.90 -16.41
CA ALA A 101 -12.74 17.84 -16.92
C ALA A 101 -12.58 19.23 -16.28
N LYS A 102 -12.40 19.30 -14.96
CA LYS A 102 -12.14 20.56 -14.23
C LYS A 102 -10.84 21.23 -14.68
N ALA A 103 -9.76 20.47 -14.84
CA ALA A 103 -8.47 20.98 -15.29
C ALA A 103 -8.56 21.61 -16.68
N ASN A 104 -9.21 20.92 -17.62
CA ASN A 104 -9.38 21.39 -18.98
C ASN A 104 -10.24 22.66 -19.06
N ALA A 105 -11.33 22.73 -18.29
CA ALA A 105 -12.16 23.94 -18.21
C ALA A 105 -11.37 25.16 -17.70
N LEU A 106 -10.52 24.97 -16.67
CA LEU A 106 -9.65 26.04 -16.15
C LEU A 106 -8.55 26.43 -17.15
N ALA A 107 -7.99 25.46 -17.87
CA ALA A 107 -6.96 25.70 -18.88
C ALA A 107 -7.48 26.55 -20.05
N VAL A 108 -8.71 26.30 -20.52
CA VAL A 108 -9.39 27.11 -21.56
C VAL A 108 -9.61 28.56 -21.09
N GLN A 109 -9.82 28.78 -19.80
CA GLN A 109 -9.94 30.12 -19.21
C GLN A 109 -8.59 30.82 -18.97
N GLY A 110 -7.47 30.23 -19.40
CA GLY A 110 -6.12 30.76 -19.14
C GLY A 110 -5.64 30.61 -17.69
N LYS A 111 -6.38 29.90 -16.82
CA LYS A 111 -6.07 29.70 -15.40
C LYS A 111 -5.11 28.52 -15.19
N HIS A 112 -3.94 28.58 -15.83
CA HIS A 112 -3.01 27.45 -15.91
C HIS A 112 -2.49 26.94 -14.56
N THR A 113 -2.24 27.82 -13.59
CA THR A 113 -1.80 27.42 -12.25
C THR A 113 -2.85 26.58 -11.53
N GLN A 114 -4.12 26.98 -11.60
CA GLN A 114 -5.23 26.23 -11.01
C GLN A 114 -5.49 24.93 -11.77
N ALA A 115 -5.42 24.94 -13.11
CA ALA A 115 -5.54 23.73 -13.91
C ALA A 115 -4.49 22.68 -13.53
N ARG A 116 -3.24 23.12 -13.27
CA ARG A 116 -2.14 22.25 -12.83
C ARG A 116 -2.46 21.46 -11.56
N GLU A 117 -3.14 22.08 -10.58
CA GLU A 117 -3.53 21.39 -9.33
C GLU A 117 -4.51 20.24 -9.58
N TYR A 118 -5.35 20.35 -10.61
CA TYR A 118 -6.26 19.28 -11.02
C TYR A 118 -5.60 18.26 -11.93
N TYR A 119 -4.65 18.67 -12.80
CA TYR A 119 -3.88 17.73 -13.62
C TYR A 119 -3.12 16.72 -12.77
N VAL A 120 -2.50 17.15 -11.67
CA VAL A 120 -1.83 16.23 -10.72
C VAL A 120 -2.79 15.15 -10.21
N LYS A 121 -4.08 15.46 -10.04
CA LYS A 121 -5.08 14.54 -9.49
C LYS A 121 -5.76 13.65 -10.54
N CYS A 122 -5.55 13.91 -11.83
CA CYS A 122 -6.17 13.16 -12.92
C CYS A 122 -5.23 12.19 -13.64
N VAL A 123 -3.90 12.41 -13.56
CA VAL A 123 -2.93 11.54 -14.23
C VAL A 123 -2.86 10.20 -13.51
N ASP A 124 -3.01 9.14 -14.30
CA ASP A 124 -2.85 7.75 -13.86
C ASP A 124 -1.45 7.24 -14.22
N VAL A 125 -0.88 6.37 -13.39
CA VAL A 125 0.38 5.71 -13.74
C VAL A 125 0.06 4.55 -14.68
N THR A 126 0.49 4.66 -15.93
CA THR A 126 0.17 3.66 -16.97
C THR A 126 1.24 2.56 -17.06
N PRO A 127 0.92 1.37 -17.60
CA PRO A 127 1.91 0.34 -17.87
C PRO A 127 3.07 0.82 -18.76
N GLN A 128 2.79 1.76 -19.68
CA GLN A 128 3.83 2.36 -20.52
C GLN A 128 4.82 3.19 -19.70
N MET A 129 4.35 3.96 -18.72
CA MET A 129 5.21 4.72 -17.81
C MET A 129 6.07 3.79 -16.96
N ALA A 130 5.48 2.73 -16.39
CA ALA A 130 6.20 1.70 -15.66
C ALA A 130 7.28 1.04 -16.54
N PHE A 131 6.95 0.72 -17.79
CA PHE A 131 7.90 0.13 -18.73
C PHE A 131 9.09 1.06 -19.06
N GLN A 132 8.88 2.38 -19.15
CA GLN A 132 10.01 3.31 -19.31
C GLN A 132 10.95 3.30 -18.11
N LEU A 133 10.42 3.20 -16.89
CA LEU A 133 11.25 3.02 -15.70
C LEU A 133 11.99 1.68 -15.72
N ILE A 134 11.32 0.58 -16.07
CA ILE A 134 11.96 -0.74 -16.22
C ILE A 134 13.15 -0.69 -17.20
N LYS A 135 13.01 0.01 -18.33
CA LYS A 135 14.12 0.20 -19.28
C LYS A 135 15.32 0.90 -18.63
N ALA A 136 15.08 1.95 -17.86
CA ALA A 136 16.14 2.67 -17.16
C ALA A 136 16.81 1.81 -16.07
N LEU A 137 16.02 1.03 -15.32
CA LEU A 137 16.53 0.09 -14.31
C LEU A 137 17.42 -0.99 -14.93
N ARG A 138 16.99 -1.60 -16.06
CA ARG A 138 17.78 -2.59 -16.80
C ARG A 138 19.10 -2.01 -17.29
N ALA A 139 19.10 -0.78 -17.80
CA ALA A 139 20.31 -0.12 -18.26
C ALA A 139 21.34 0.12 -17.14
N GLU A 140 20.90 0.23 -15.89
CA GLU A 140 21.77 0.41 -14.72
C GLU A 140 21.99 -0.87 -13.89
N GLY A 141 21.49 -2.02 -14.38
CA GLY A 141 21.62 -3.31 -13.70
C GLY A 141 20.87 -3.40 -12.36
N VAL A 142 19.76 -2.66 -12.22
CA VAL A 142 18.97 -2.64 -10.98
C VAL A 142 17.91 -3.75 -11.03
N PRO A 143 17.86 -4.66 -10.04
CA PRO A 143 16.89 -5.74 -10.01
C PRO A 143 15.48 -5.20 -9.81
N TYR A 144 14.52 -5.84 -10.46
CA TYR A 144 13.12 -5.51 -10.32
C TYR A 144 12.23 -6.74 -10.55
N VAL A 145 10.99 -6.66 -10.09
CA VAL A 145 9.93 -7.65 -10.40
C VAL A 145 8.62 -6.92 -10.68
N VAL A 146 7.82 -7.48 -11.58
CA VAL A 146 6.42 -7.07 -11.75
C VAL A 146 5.59 -8.09 -11.01
N ALA A 147 4.85 -7.64 -9.98
CA ALA A 147 3.93 -8.48 -9.24
C ALA A 147 2.86 -9.05 -10.19
N PRO A 148 2.28 -10.23 -9.89
CA PRO A 148 1.11 -10.71 -10.63
C PRO A 148 -0.08 -9.75 -10.49
N TYR A 149 -0.23 -9.17 -9.29
CA TYR A 149 -1.27 -8.22 -8.93
C TYR A 149 -0.67 -7.02 -8.20
N GLU A 150 -0.73 -6.95 -6.88
CA GLU A 150 -0.26 -5.79 -6.11
C GLU A 150 1.18 -5.93 -5.66
N ALA A 151 1.92 -4.83 -5.76
CA ALA A 151 3.28 -4.69 -5.25
C ALA A 151 3.33 -4.89 -3.72
N ASP A 152 2.26 -4.53 -2.99
CA ASP A 152 2.19 -4.65 -1.54
C ASP A 152 2.42 -6.10 -1.07
N ALA A 153 1.61 -7.05 -1.56
CA ALA A 153 1.81 -8.46 -1.24
C ALA A 153 3.12 -9.00 -1.81
N GLN A 154 3.53 -8.56 -3.00
CA GLN A 154 4.79 -9.02 -3.57
C GLN A 154 5.99 -8.61 -2.70
N MET A 155 6.05 -7.37 -2.22
CA MET A 155 7.11 -6.90 -1.32
C MET A 155 7.07 -7.62 0.03
N ALA A 156 5.87 -7.81 0.60
CA ALA A 156 5.68 -8.59 1.82
C ALA A 156 6.21 -10.02 1.68
N TYR A 157 5.97 -10.65 0.53
CA TYR A 157 6.49 -11.98 0.21
C TYR A 157 8.02 -11.99 0.13
N LEU A 158 8.62 -11.03 -0.60
CA LEU A 158 10.08 -10.94 -0.77
C LEU A 158 10.80 -10.75 0.58
N GLU A 159 10.26 -9.92 1.48
CA GLU A 159 10.81 -9.74 2.82
C GLU A 159 10.68 -11.03 3.65
N ARG A 160 9.53 -11.70 3.56
CA ARG A 160 9.26 -12.94 4.30
C ARG A 160 10.21 -14.08 3.93
N ILE A 161 10.54 -14.22 2.65
CA ILE A 161 11.51 -15.23 2.19
C ILE A 161 12.97 -14.80 2.38
N GLY A 162 13.22 -13.60 2.91
CA GLY A 162 14.55 -13.08 3.19
C GLY A 162 15.32 -12.59 1.96
N LEU A 163 14.63 -12.29 0.86
CA LEU A 163 15.28 -11.71 -0.33
C LEU A 163 15.54 -10.20 -0.18
N VAL A 164 14.77 -9.53 0.68
CA VAL A 164 14.95 -8.12 1.04
C VAL A 164 14.88 -7.96 2.57
N ASP A 165 15.57 -6.96 3.09
CA ASP A 165 15.72 -6.68 4.53
C ASP A 165 14.68 -5.67 5.07
N GLY A 166 14.02 -4.96 4.15
CA GLY A 166 12.97 -3.99 4.45
C GLY A 166 12.33 -3.41 3.19
N ILE A 167 11.29 -2.59 3.38
CA ILE A 167 10.42 -2.11 2.31
C ILE A 167 10.33 -0.58 2.38
N ILE A 168 10.56 0.10 1.25
CA ILE A 168 10.34 1.54 1.08
C ILE A 168 9.00 1.75 0.38
N THR A 169 8.03 2.35 1.06
CA THR A 169 6.71 2.70 0.50
C THR A 169 6.10 3.90 1.23
N GLU A 170 5.04 4.48 0.65
CA GLU A 170 4.14 5.44 1.32
C GLU A 170 2.77 4.81 1.64
N ASP A 171 2.62 3.51 1.43
CA ASP A 171 1.42 2.75 1.73
C ASP A 171 1.53 2.05 3.10
N SER A 172 0.60 2.37 4.00
CA SER A 172 0.58 1.77 5.33
C SER A 172 0.06 0.34 5.35
N ASP A 173 -0.52 -0.14 4.25
CA ASP A 173 -1.09 -1.49 4.14
C ASP A 173 -0.02 -2.57 4.30
N LEU A 174 1.25 -2.29 3.98
CA LEU A 174 2.39 -3.20 4.21
C LEU A 174 2.55 -3.59 5.69
N LEU A 175 2.20 -2.70 6.61
CA LEU A 175 2.19 -3.02 8.05
C LEU A 175 1.11 -4.06 8.39
N VAL A 176 0.00 -4.06 7.64
CA VAL A 176 -1.13 -4.98 7.79
C VAL A 176 -0.83 -6.34 7.16
N PHE A 177 -0.06 -6.35 6.05
CA PHE A 177 0.52 -7.56 5.46
C PHE A 177 1.56 -8.24 6.37
N GLY A 178 1.95 -7.61 7.49
CA GLY A 178 2.83 -8.21 8.49
C GLY A 178 4.32 -8.00 8.23
N CYS A 179 4.68 -7.00 7.42
CA CYS A 179 6.08 -6.70 7.12
C CYS A 179 6.84 -6.26 8.37
N ARG A 180 8.11 -6.65 8.47
CA ARG A 180 8.98 -6.45 9.64
C ARG A 180 9.53 -5.03 9.69
N ASN A 181 10.07 -4.53 8.58
CA ASN A 181 10.71 -3.22 8.49
C ASN A 181 10.12 -2.42 7.33
N VAL A 182 9.27 -1.44 7.65
CA VAL A 182 8.69 -0.55 6.62
C VAL A 182 9.21 0.87 6.81
N LEU A 183 9.70 1.43 5.72
CA LEU A 183 10.38 2.71 5.65
C LEU A 183 9.55 3.68 4.82
N PHE A 184 9.17 4.79 5.42
CA PHE A 184 8.28 5.81 4.88
C PHE A 184 8.99 7.14 4.72
N LYS A 185 8.45 8.04 3.91
CA LYS A 185 8.84 9.45 3.83
C LYS A 185 10.33 9.64 3.53
N LEU A 186 10.81 8.97 2.47
CA LEU A 186 12.18 9.15 1.99
C LEU A 186 12.42 10.62 1.58
N ASP A 187 13.29 11.31 2.30
CA ASP A 187 13.76 12.64 1.97
C ASP A 187 15.12 12.54 1.25
N SER A 188 15.11 12.86 -0.05
CA SER A 188 16.32 12.82 -0.87
C SER A 188 17.32 13.94 -0.57
N VAL A 189 16.90 15.02 0.08
CA VAL A 189 17.78 16.16 0.39
C VAL A 189 18.58 15.86 1.65
N SER A 190 17.90 15.46 2.72
CA SER A 190 18.57 15.11 3.98
C SER A 190 19.11 13.67 4.01
N SER A 191 18.79 12.86 3.00
CA SER A 191 19.10 11.41 2.98
C SER A 191 18.55 10.70 4.23
N THR A 192 17.35 11.09 4.67
CA THR A 192 16.68 10.48 5.83
C THR A 192 15.39 9.77 5.44
N ILE A 193 14.97 8.83 6.27
CA ILE A 193 13.78 8.00 6.07
C ILE A 193 13.16 7.63 7.42
N THR A 194 11.84 7.60 7.48
CA THR A 194 11.10 7.22 8.69
C THR A 194 10.94 5.71 8.75
N SER A 195 11.59 5.07 9.71
CA SER A 195 11.51 3.64 9.96
C SER A 195 10.39 3.30 10.95
N ILE A 196 9.61 2.27 10.65
CA ILE A 196 8.73 1.58 11.60
C ILE A 196 9.12 0.10 11.61
N SER A 197 9.44 -0.42 12.79
CA SER A 197 9.70 -1.85 13.00
C SER A 197 8.47 -2.52 13.62
N ARG A 198 8.12 -3.70 13.10
CA ARG A 198 7.05 -4.56 13.63
C ARG A 198 7.30 -4.97 15.07
N ALA A 199 8.57 -5.13 15.45
CA ALA A 199 8.97 -5.49 16.81
C ALA A 199 8.57 -4.41 17.84
N ASP A 200 8.50 -3.14 17.42
CA ASP A 200 8.18 -2.02 18.30
C ASP A 200 6.67 -1.83 18.52
N PHE A 201 5.81 -2.60 17.85
CA PHE A 201 4.36 -2.42 17.98
C PHE A 201 3.88 -2.63 19.42
N GLY A 202 4.48 -3.55 20.17
CA GLY A 202 4.16 -3.76 21.59
C GLY A 202 4.47 -2.54 22.49
N SER A 203 5.31 -1.63 21.99
CA SER A 203 5.70 -0.37 22.65
C SER A 203 4.75 0.79 22.34
N VAL A 204 3.79 0.61 21.42
CA VAL A 204 2.78 1.63 21.13
C VAL A 204 1.83 1.73 22.31
N THR A 205 2.00 2.77 23.12
CA THR A 205 1.15 3.10 24.26
C THR A 205 0.11 4.15 23.88
N ALA A 206 -1.03 4.10 24.55
CA ALA A 206 -2.09 5.08 24.33
C ALA A 206 -1.69 6.41 24.99
N THR A 207 -1.12 7.33 24.22
CA THR A 207 -1.02 8.75 24.61
C THR A 207 -2.33 9.45 24.26
N GLU A 208 -2.89 10.25 25.18
CA GLU A 208 -4.08 11.12 25.03
C GLU A 208 -5.00 10.80 23.84
N GLY A 209 -5.87 9.79 24.02
CA GLY A 209 -6.87 9.41 23.02
C GLY A 209 -6.35 8.58 21.85
N GLY A 210 -5.09 8.11 21.87
CA GLY A 210 -4.49 7.18 20.92
C GLY A 210 -4.88 5.70 21.14
N ILE A 211 -4.35 4.82 20.29
CA ILE A 211 -4.48 3.36 20.44
C ILE A 211 -3.27 2.80 21.20
N SER A 212 -3.46 1.69 21.92
CA SER A 212 -2.35 0.89 22.47
C SER A 212 -2.32 -0.46 21.78
N LEU A 213 -1.14 -0.89 21.32
CA LEU A 213 -0.93 -2.20 20.69
C LEU A 213 -0.17 -3.16 21.61
N HIS A 214 -0.03 -2.80 22.90
CA HIS A 214 0.53 -3.71 23.89
C HIS A 214 -0.35 -4.98 24.01
N GLY A 215 0.26 -6.14 23.81
CA GLY A 215 -0.43 -7.44 23.85
C GLY A 215 -1.34 -7.72 22.65
N TRP A 216 -1.24 -6.93 21.57
CA TRP A 216 -2.00 -7.18 20.33
C TRP A 216 -1.30 -8.20 19.44
N SER A 217 -2.08 -9.16 18.93
CA SER A 217 -1.61 -10.07 17.88
C SER A 217 -1.71 -9.43 16.49
N ASP A 218 -1.00 -10.02 15.53
CA ASP A 218 -1.08 -9.65 14.11
C ASP A 218 -2.48 -9.85 13.55
N SER A 219 -3.19 -10.90 13.98
CA SER A 219 -4.59 -11.10 13.58
C SER A 219 -5.51 -9.99 14.10
N GLN A 220 -5.31 -9.52 15.33
CA GLN A 220 -6.07 -8.40 15.87
C GLN A 220 -5.74 -7.10 15.16
N PHE A 221 -4.46 -6.84 14.89
CA PHE A 221 -4.01 -5.65 14.16
C PHE A 221 -4.61 -5.61 12.75
N ARG A 222 -4.57 -6.73 12.02
CA ARG A 222 -5.20 -6.88 10.71
C ARG A 222 -6.72 -6.73 10.77
N ALA A 223 -7.37 -7.37 11.75
CA ALA A 223 -8.81 -7.20 11.95
C ALA A 223 -9.18 -5.73 12.21
N MET A 224 -8.38 -5.00 12.98
CA MET A 224 -8.59 -3.58 13.25
C MET A 224 -8.49 -2.75 11.97
N ALA A 225 -7.45 -2.99 11.16
CA ALA A 225 -7.26 -2.32 9.88
C ALA A 225 -8.45 -2.55 8.93
N ILE A 226 -8.84 -3.81 8.71
CA ILE A 226 -9.96 -4.16 7.81
C ILE A 226 -11.29 -3.58 8.33
N LEU A 227 -11.58 -3.69 9.63
CA LEU A 227 -12.81 -3.13 10.21
C LEU A 227 -12.87 -1.60 10.13
N SER A 228 -11.71 -0.93 10.14
CA SER A 228 -11.60 0.52 9.98
C SER A 228 -11.74 1.02 8.54
N GLY A 229 -11.79 0.10 7.58
CA GLY A 229 -11.88 0.37 6.16
C GLY A 229 -10.52 0.25 5.48
N CYS A 230 -10.48 -0.53 4.41
CA CYS A 230 -9.30 -0.75 3.58
C CYS A 230 -9.69 -0.78 2.09
N ASP A 231 -8.71 -0.90 1.19
CA ASP A 231 -8.93 -0.93 -0.25
C ASP A 231 -9.80 -2.13 -0.72
N TYR A 232 -9.94 -3.18 0.10
CA TYR A 232 -10.72 -4.39 -0.21
C TYR A 232 -12.12 -4.41 0.41
N LEU A 233 -12.34 -3.63 1.48
CA LEU A 233 -13.60 -3.61 2.21
C LEU A 233 -13.82 -2.23 2.85
N PRO A 234 -14.89 -1.49 2.47
CA PRO A 234 -15.26 -0.26 3.17
C PRO A 234 -15.64 -0.56 4.63
N SER A 235 -15.43 0.41 5.51
CA SER A 235 -15.78 0.27 6.92
C SER A 235 -17.30 0.24 7.15
N ILE A 236 -17.69 -0.31 8.30
CA ILE A 236 -19.05 -0.11 8.82
C ILE A 236 -19.21 1.38 9.15
N PRO A 237 -20.31 2.05 8.74
CA PRO A 237 -20.54 3.45 9.08
C PRO A 237 -20.36 3.75 10.57
N GLY A 238 -19.50 4.73 10.88
CA GLY A 238 -19.13 5.10 12.25
C GLY A 238 -18.08 4.20 12.92
N VAL A 239 -17.48 3.25 12.20
CA VAL A 239 -16.38 2.41 12.68
C VAL A 239 -15.07 2.83 12.00
N GLY A 240 -14.38 3.79 12.60
CA GLY A 240 -12.99 4.12 12.25
C GLY A 240 -11.97 3.35 13.08
N LEU A 241 -10.68 3.62 12.89
CA LEU A 241 -9.56 2.90 13.51
C LEU A 241 -9.68 2.76 15.05
N LYS A 242 -9.93 3.88 15.75
CA LYS A 242 -10.07 3.88 17.23
C LYS A 242 -11.30 3.11 17.70
N THR A 243 -12.40 3.17 16.95
CA THR A 243 -13.63 2.44 17.25
C THR A 243 -13.42 0.94 17.05
N ALA A 244 -12.81 0.54 15.92
CA ALA A 244 -12.43 -0.84 15.64
C ALA A 244 -11.51 -1.39 16.73
N TRP A 245 -10.50 -0.62 17.14
CA TRP A 245 -9.60 -0.96 18.24
C TRP A 245 -10.35 -1.23 19.55
N THR A 246 -11.23 -0.30 19.95
CA THR A 246 -12.04 -0.42 21.18
C THR A 246 -12.93 -1.68 21.13
N LEU A 247 -13.59 -1.92 20.00
CA LEU A 247 -14.47 -3.05 19.81
C LEU A 247 -13.70 -4.38 19.88
N LEU A 248 -12.54 -4.47 19.23
CA LEU A 248 -11.69 -5.67 19.28
C LEU A 248 -11.10 -5.93 20.65
N ARG A 249 -10.78 -4.89 21.43
CA ARG A 249 -10.34 -5.07 22.82
C ARG A 249 -11.41 -5.77 23.68
N LYS A 250 -12.69 -5.43 23.44
CA LYS A 250 -13.86 -6.00 24.12
C LYS A 250 -14.25 -7.38 23.58
N HIS A 251 -14.30 -7.55 22.26
CA HIS A 251 -14.87 -8.72 21.60
C HIS A 251 -13.81 -9.64 20.96
N LYS A 252 -12.53 -9.33 21.05
CA LYS A 252 -11.35 -10.15 20.64
C LYS A 252 -11.19 -10.46 19.15
N THR A 253 -12.27 -10.71 18.42
CA THR A 253 -12.29 -11.16 17.02
C THR A 253 -13.28 -10.36 16.19
N ALA A 254 -13.04 -10.25 14.88
CA ALA A 254 -13.93 -9.55 13.97
C ALA A 254 -15.33 -10.18 13.91
N ASP A 255 -15.44 -11.52 13.89
CA ASP A 255 -16.72 -12.23 13.95
C ASP A 255 -17.56 -11.78 15.16
N GLN A 256 -16.96 -11.73 16.35
CA GLN A 256 -17.66 -11.31 17.57
C GLN A 256 -18.00 -9.81 17.55
N VAL A 257 -17.12 -8.95 17.03
CA VAL A 257 -17.40 -7.51 16.85
C VAL A 257 -18.61 -7.31 15.94
N ILE A 258 -18.61 -7.94 14.77
CA ILE A 258 -19.67 -7.77 13.76
C ILE A 258 -21.01 -8.30 14.28
N ARG A 259 -21.00 -9.46 14.97
CA ARG A 259 -22.20 -10.00 15.63
C ARG A 259 -22.73 -9.07 16.72
N ALA A 260 -21.86 -8.54 17.57
CA ALA A 260 -22.25 -7.61 18.63
C ALA A 260 -22.86 -6.31 18.08
N LEU A 261 -22.25 -5.74 17.02
CA LEU A 261 -22.79 -4.54 16.37
C LEU A 261 -24.18 -4.78 15.75
N ARG A 262 -24.42 -5.96 15.17
CA ARG A 262 -25.73 -6.34 14.64
C ARG A 262 -26.78 -6.46 15.75
N LEU A 263 -26.42 -7.03 16.89
CA LEU A 263 -27.32 -7.18 18.04
C LEU A 263 -27.62 -5.84 18.73
N GLU A 264 -26.63 -4.94 18.83
CA GLU A 264 -26.82 -3.62 19.45
C GLU A 264 -27.77 -2.73 18.62
N GLY A 265 -27.84 -2.92 17.30
CA GLY A 265 -28.76 -2.21 16.40
C GLY A 265 -28.47 -0.73 16.17
N LYS A 266 -27.49 -0.13 16.88
CA LYS A 266 -27.14 1.30 16.74
C LYS A 266 -26.36 1.64 15.48
N LYS A 267 -25.61 0.70 14.92
CA LYS A 267 -24.84 0.89 13.68
C LYS A 267 -25.45 0.09 12.55
N ALA A 268 -25.56 0.71 11.38
CA ALA A 268 -26.06 0.06 10.17
C ALA A 268 -25.00 -0.89 9.60
N VAL A 269 -24.94 -2.13 10.10
CA VAL A 269 -24.03 -3.15 9.57
C VAL A 269 -24.54 -3.65 8.22
N PRO A 270 -23.76 -3.53 7.12
CA PRO A 270 -24.19 -4.02 5.82
C PRO A 270 -24.52 -5.52 5.82
N ARG A 271 -25.49 -5.92 4.99
CA ARG A 271 -25.78 -7.33 4.74
C ARG A 271 -24.55 -7.99 4.11
N GLY A 272 -24.20 -9.20 4.55
CA GLY A 272 -23.03 -9.92 4.03
C GLY A 272 -21.65 -9.39 4.49
N TYR A 273 -21.61 -8.43 5.43
CA TYR A 273 -20.34 -7.80 5.83
C TYR A 273 -19.32 -8.78 6.43
N LEU A 274 -19.76 -9.80 7.16
CA LEU A 274 -18.85 -10.78 7.77
C LEU A 274 -18.17 -11.63 6.71
N GLU A 275 -18.92 -12.04 5.70
CA GLU A 275 -18.46 -12.80 4.55
C GLU A 275 -17.48 -11.97 3.72
N ALA A 276 -17.78 -10.68 3.50
CA ALA A 276 -16.89 -9.74 2.85
C ALA A 276 -15.60 -9.49 3.66
N TYR A 277 -15.70 -9.40 5.00
CA TYR A 277 -14.54 -9.31 5.89
C TYR A 277 -13.61 -10.51 5.73
N LYS A 278 -14.16 -11.73 5.72
CA LYS A 278 -13.37 -12.96 5.55
C LYS A 278 -12.65 -12.99 4.20
N LEU A 279 -13.30 -12.51 3.13
CA LEU A 279 -12.67 -12.37 1.82
C LEU A 279 -11.53 -11.33 1.83
N ALA A 280 -11.75 -10.16 2.43
CA ALA A 280 -10.70 -9.15 2.54
C ALA A 280 -9.50 -9.63 3.38
N GLU A 281 -9.76 -10.37 4.46
CA GLU A 281 -8.71 -10.98 5.27
C GLU A 281 -7.89 -12.01 4.47
N LYS A 282 -8.56 -12.82 3.64
CA LYS A 282 -7.90 -13.77 2.73
C LYS A 282 -6.96 -13.08 1.74
N VAL A 283 -7.27 -11.87 1.27
CA VAL A 283 -6.36 -11.09 0.39
C VAL A 283 -5.07 -10.75 1.15
N PHE A 284 -5.18 -10.16 2.34
CA PHE A 284 -4.02 -9.82 3.16
C PHE A 284 -3.13 -11.01 3.53
N LEU A 285 -3.71 -12.21 3.59
CA LEU A 285 -2.98 -13.43 3.95
C LEU A 285 -2.42 -14.17 2.72
N HIS A 286 -3.20 -14.29 1.65
CA HIS A 286 -2.97 -15.30 0.62
C HIS A 286 -2.93 -14.75 -0.81
N GLN A 287 -2.95 -13.43 -1.02
CA GLN A 287 -2.85 -12.83 -2.36
C GLN A 287 -1.74 -13.49 -3.18
N ARG A 288 -2.03 -13.74 -4.47
CA ARG A 288 -1.07 -14.37 -5.38
C ARG A 288 0.12 -13.43 -5.65
N VAL A 289 1.30 -14.01 -5.54
CA VAL A 289 2.60 -13.35 -5.72
C VAL A 289 3.50 -14.24 -6.57
N TYR A 290 4.51 -13.64 -7.18
CA TYR A 290 5.51 -14.37 -7.96
C TYR A 290 6.71 -14.70 -7.06
N CYS A 291 7.12 -15.97 -7.04
CA CYS A 291 8.37 -16.38 -6.40
C CYS A 291 9.51 -16.27 -7.41
N PRO A 292 10.49 -15.34 -7.23
CA PRO A 292 11.61 -15.21 -8.15
C PRO A 292 12.65 -16.33 -8.01
N LEU A 293 12.62 -17.11 -6.93
CA LEU A 293 13.54 -18.23 -6.71
C LEU A 293 13.06 -19.52 -7.42
N ASP A 294 11.74 -19.77 -7.37
CA ASP A 294 11.11 -20.94 -7.99
C ASP A 294 10.50 -20.65 -9.37
N GLU A 295 10.54 -19.37 -9.79
CA GLU A 295 9.96 -18.85 -11.03
C GLU A 295 8.48 -19.21 -11.25
N LYS A 296 7.68 -19.27 -10.18
CA LYS A 296 6.26 -19.68 -10.24
C LYS A 296 5.35 -18.76 -9.44
N LEU A 297 4.06 -18.81 -9.78
CA LEU A 297 3.01 -18.18 -9.00
C LEU A 297 2.81 -18.96 -7.69
N VAL A 298 2.83 -18.26 -6.56
CA VAL A 298 2.58 -18.80 -5.22
C VAL A 298 1.61 -17.90 -4.46
N SER A 299 1.19 -18.31 -3.27
CA SER A 299 0.42 -17.46 -2.36
C SER A 299 1.33 -16.74 -1.39
N LEU A 300 0.97 -15.50 -1.01
CA LEU A 300 1.72 -14.71 -0.03
C LEU A 300 1.96 -15.50 1.26
N ILE A 301 0.95 -16.15 1.82
CA ILE A 301 1.08 -17.19 2.85
C ILE A 301 0.46 -18.46 2.28
N GLU A 302 1.08 -19.61 2.55
CA GLU A 302 0.54 -20.90 2.11
C GLU A 302 -0.88 -21.08 2.65
N ILE A 303 -1.77 -21.53 1.77
CA ILE A 303 -3.14 -21.83 2.15
C ILE A 303 -3.10 -23.15 2.94
N PRO A 304 -3.66 -23.21 4.17
CA PRO A 304 -3.71 -24.44 4.94
C PRO A 304 -4.40 -25.56 4.14
N GLN A 305 -3.81 -26.77 4.14
CA GLN A 305 -4.31 -27.91 3.34
C GLN A 305 -5.72 -28.37 3.73
N ASP A 306 -6.12 -28.08 4.97
CA ASP A 306 -7.41 -28.38 5.55
C ASP A 306 -8.50 -27.34 5.20
N GLU A 307 -8.12 -26.21 4.60
CA GLU A 307 -9.08 -25.19 4.18
C GLU A 307 -9.52 -25.41 2.73
N LEU A 308 -10.80 -25.77 2.54
CA LEU A 308 -11.40 -25.85 1.20
C LEU A 308 -11.76 -24.46 0.70
N TRP A 309 -11.15 -24.06 -0.41
CA TRP A 309 -11.45 -22.79 -1.07
C TRP A 309 -12.33 -23.01 -2.29
N ASP A 310 -13.35 -22.18 -2.45
CA ASP A 310 -14.15 -22.16 -3.67
C ASP A 310 -13.50 -21.28 -4.76
N SER A 311 -13.95 -21.44 -6.00
CA SER A 311 -13.42 -20.69 -7.15
C SER A 311 -13.58 -19.17 -7.01
N LYS A 312 -14.55 -18.72 -6.21
CA LYS A 312 -14.75 -17.29 -5.95
C LYS A 312 -13.67 -16.76 -5.00
N GLN A 313 -13.31 -17.51 -3.97
CA GLN A 313 -12.25 -17.17 -3.03
C GLN A 313 -10.89 -17.15 -3.72
N GLU A 314 -10.60 -18.15 -4.56
CA GLU A 314 -9.37 -18.18 -5.36
C GLU A 314 -9.28 -16.96 -6.28
N ALA A 315 -10.32 -16.70 -7.09
CA ALA A 315 -10.34 -15.54 -7.97
C ALA A 315 -10.19 -14.21 -7.20
N TYR A 316 -10.77 -14.12 -6.00
CA TYR A 316 -10.73 -12.90 -5.19
C TYR A 316 -9.30 -12.52 -4.76
N ILE A 317 -8.42 -13.50 -4.59
CA ILE A 317 -7.00 -13.30 -4.24
C ILE A 317 -6.06 -13.28 -5.45
N GLY A 318 -6.60 -13.37 -6.68
CA GLY A 318 -5.84 -13.42 -7.92
C GLY A 318 -5.45 -14.83 -8.38
N GLY A 319 -6.18 -15.86 -7.95
CA GLY A 319 -6.06 -17.24 -8.44
C GLY A 319 -6.81 -17.50 -9.74
#